data_AF-A0A2K3QJH9-F1
#
_entry.id   AF-A0A2K3QJH9-F1
#
_cell.length_a   1.000
_cell.length_b   1.000
_cell.length_c   1.000
_cell.angle_alpha   90.00
_cell.angle_beta   90.00
_cell.angle_gamma   90.00
#
_symmetry.space_group_name_H-M   'P 1'
#
loop_
_entity.id
_entity.type
_entity.pdbx_description
1 polymer ?
#
loop_
_entity_poly.entity_id
_entity_poly.type
_entity_poly.pdbx_seq_one_letter_code
_entity_poly.pdbx_strand_id
1 'polypeptide(L)'
;HASFPRFWCLKEAEGQLLVGVQVIIHKDRIHSTPLPRSHRKPSAMESTDGPGREVRVPWDRLRAWIDSREAVEREHGSPAPLPQAELEAISVLISFGDEPDVGNRDHVSALMQTVQARRLMPPTFVDEEPINMPVDGHFKLMWRCVCTVGDYGSFPREAYGIETGKPPPLFQSKKNAKRYAAKHALLYMTDFPHPGALLASPPQKRTAALQSPSPDRQPPAHRIKSEDPPQRPSQPSESPAPDTRPGNGGPDGDEASSVFRQIAALSARLGIDSPSYRIEPDDEMPNFFGGRPVFQHGGRVPPDLGVVSGVLGKRQAKIQMAEKVLEWLQGEQRSRTEIINSLWAKCP
;
A
#
# COMPACT_ATOMS: atom_id res chain seq x y z
N HIS A 1 -14.46 41.33 -15.47
CA HIS A 1 -13.87 42.24 -14.47
C HIS A 1 -13.06 41.40 -13.50
N ALA A 2 -11.76 41.24 -13.77
CA ALA A 2 -10.84 40.55 -12.87
C ALA A 2 -10.35 41.55 -11.82
N SER A 3 -10.51 41.24 -10.54
CA SER A 3 -10.03 42.07 -9.43
C SER A 3 -8.82 41.37 -8.81
N PHE A 4 -7.64 41.95 -8.97
CA PHE A 4 -6.42 41.50 -8.29
C PHE A 4 -6.44 41.97 -6.83
N PRO A 5 -6.03 41.14 -5.86
CA PRO A 5 -5.83 41.59 -4.50
C PRO A 5 -4.60 42.52 -4.42
N ARG A 6 -4.81 43.70 -3.84
CA ARG A 6 -3.74 44.66 -3.51
C ARG A 6 -3.03 44.18 -2.24
N PHE A 7 -1.76 43.81 -2.35
CA PHE A 7 -0.86 43.69 -1.21
C PHE A 7 -0.30 45.07 -0.87
N TRP A 8 -0.46 45.50 0.37
CA TRP A 8 0.26 46.63 0.92
C TRP A 8 1.50 46.10 1.65
N CYS A 9 2.68 46.62 1.31
CA CYS A 9 3.91 46.35 2.02
C CYS A 9 4.26 47.62 2.83
N LEU A 10 3.96 47.60 4.12
CA LEU A 10 4.47 48.60 5.06
C LEU A 10 5.80 48.08 5.63
N LYS A 11 6.81 48.94 5.68
CA LYS A 11 8.18 48.61 6.06
C LYS A 11 8.51 49.33 7.36
N GLU A 12 8.64 48.59 8.47
CA GLU A 12 9.40 48.90 9.71
C GLU A 12 9.23 47.70 10.67
N ALA A 13 10.31 47.03 11.08
CA ALA A 13 11.16 47.28 12.26
C ALA A 13 10.54 46.73 13.56
N GLU A 14 11.09 45.58 13.99
CA GLU A 14 10.94 44.90 15.28
C GLU A 14 9.53 44.43 15.71
N GLY A 15 9.38 43.10 15.86
CA GLY A 15 8.30 42.49 16.65
C GLY A 15 7.26 41.72 15.85
N GLN A 16 7.30 40.39 15.97
CA GLN A 16 6.21 39.42 15.80
C GLN A 16 5.25 39.61 14.60
N LEU A 17 5.48 38.79 13.56
CA LEU A 17 4.59 38.63 12.41
C LEU A 17 3.35 37.82 12.82
N LEU A 18 2.21 38.48 13.05
CA LEU A 18 0.88 37.85 13.11
C LEU A 18 0.21 38.01 11.75
N VAL A 19 0.24 36.96 10.93
CA VAL A 19 -0.47 36.93 9.64
C VAL A 19 -1.91 36.47 9.90
N GLY A 20 -2.83 37.42 10.01
CA GLY A 20 -4.26 37.13 10.07
C GLY A 20 -4.81 36.80 8.67
N VAL A 21 -5.23 35.56 8.45
CA VAL A 21 -5.96 35.15 7.23
C VAL A 21 -7.46 35.30 7.50
N GLN A 22 -8.11 36.26 6.84
CA GLN A 22 -9.55 36.45 6.96
C GLN A 22 -10.28 35.65 5.88
N VAL A 23 -10.88 34.52 6.27
CA VAL A 23 -11.68 33.67 5.38
C VAL A 23 -13.10 34.26 5.27
N ILE A 24 -13.42 34.84 4.11
CA ILE A 24 -14.76 35.33 3.80
C ILE A 24 -15.59 34.17 3.25
N ILE A 25 -16.42 33.54 4.08
CA ILE A 25 -17.36 32.51 3.63
C ILE A 25 -18.62 33.20 3.08
N HIS A 26 -18.81 33.13 1.76
CA HIS A 26 -20.06 33.56 1.12
C HIS A 26 -21.18 32.55 1.39
N LYS A 27 -22.27 33.04 1.97
CA LYS A 27 -23.47 32.26 2.33
C LYS A 27 -24.46 32.30 1.17
N ASP A 28 -24.36 31.35 0.25
CA ASP A 28 -25.33 31.22 -0.83
C ASP A 28 -26.67 30.67 -0.32
N ARG A 29 -27.71 31.47 -0.56
CA ARG A 29 -29.10 31.23 -0.17
C ARG A 29 -29.79 30.40 -1.25
N ILE A 30 -29.87 29.09 -1.05
CA ILE A 30 -30.59 28.19 -1.97
C ILE A 30 -32.09 28.33 -1.74
N HIS A 31 -32.78 29.00 -2.68
CA HIS A 31 -34.24 28.98 -2.76
C HIS A 31 -34.70 27.66 -3.38
N SER A 32 -35.41 26.83 -2.59
CA SER A 32 -36.05 25.60 -3.06
C SER A 32 -37.43 25.92 -3.64
N THR A 33 -37.66 25.54 -4.90
CA THR A 33 -38.96 25.61 -5.59
C THR A 33 -39.63 24.23 -5.58
N PRO A 34 -40.93 24.09 -5.27
CA PRO A 34 -41.59 22.79 -5.25
C PRO A 34 -42.13 22.40 -6.64
N LEU A 35 -41.86 21.17 -7.07
CA LEU A 35 -42.45 20.53 -8.26
C LEU A 35 -43.69 19.68 -7.90
N PRO A 36 -44.66 19.51 -8.82
CA PRO A 36 -45.93 18.85 -8.55
C PRO A 36 -45.86 17.32 -8.62
N ARG A 37 -46.68 16.70 -7.74
CA ARG A 37 -46.87 15.25 -7.55
C ARG A 37 -47.44 14.56 -8.79
N SER A 38 -46.80 13.48 -9.22
CA SER A 38 -47.37 12.50 -10.15
C SER A 38 -47.64 11.18 -9.41
N HIS A 39 -48.89 10.74 -9.43
CA HIS A 39 -49.37 9.49 -8.84
C HIS A 39 -48.99 8.29 -9.72
N ARG A 40 -48.16 7.38 -9.20
CA ARG A 40 -48.15 5.97 -9.60
C ARG A 40 -48.09 5.09 -8.36
N LYS A 41 -49.09 4.23 -8.21
CA LYS A 41 -49.12 3.10 -7.25
C LYS A 41 -48.20 1.99 -7.75
N PRO A 42 -47.38 1.40 -6.87
CA PRO A 42 -47.05 -0.01 -6.94
C PRO A 42 -47.50 -0.78 -5.70
N SER A 43 -47.82 -2.04 -5.95
CA SER A 43 -48.31 -3.08 -5.05
C SER A 43 -47.40 -3.34 -3.84
N ALA A 44 -48.05 -3.69 -2.74
CA ALA A 44 -47.47 -3.99 -1.44
C ALA A 44 -46.60 -5.26 -1.44
N MET A 45 -45.32 -5.09 -1.11
CA MET A 45 -44.59 -5.99 -0.21
C MET A 45 -44.16 -5.13 0.98
N GLU A 46 -44.69 -5.47 2.14
CA GLU A 46 -44.61 -4.73 3.40
C GLU A 46 -43.20 -4.91 4.01
N SER A 47 -42.24 -4.09 3.55
CA SER A 47 -41.02 -3.82 4.31
C SER A 47 -41.41 -2.92 5.47
N THR A 48 -41.21 -3.40 6.70
CA THR A 48 -41.43 -2.66 7.94
C THR A 48 -40.38 -1.56 8.11
N ASP A 49 -40.39 -0.56 7.22
CA ASP A 49 -39.66 0.69 7.39
C ASP A 49 -40.35 1.49 8.49
N GLY A 50 -39.83 1.38 9.72
CA GLY A 50 -40.22 2.25 10.82
C GLY A 50 -39.97 3.72 10.44
N PRO A 51 -40.75 4.69 10.97
CA PRO A 51 -40.58 6.09 10.65
C PRO A 51 -39.16 6.53 11.01
N GLY A 52 -38.32 6.68 10.00
CA GLY A 52 -36.95 7.16 10.13
C GLY A 52 -36.99 8.47 10.89
N ARG A 53 -36.48 8.45 12.13
CA ARG A 53 -36.31 9.67 12.91
C ARG A 53 -35.23 10.48 12.22
N GLU A 54 -35.63 11.43 11.39
CA GLU A 54 -34.73 12.46 10.90
C GLU A 54 -34.21 13.28 12.09
N VAL A 55 -33.04 12.90 12.58
CA VAL A 55 -32.35 13.66 13.63
C VAL A 55 -31.84 14.94 12.98
N ARG A 56 -32.45 16.09 13.31
CA ARG A 56 -31.94 17.40 12.87
C ARG A 56 -30.63 17.71 13.59
N VAL A 57 -29.57 17.93 12.82
CA VAL A 57 -28.25 18.32 13.34
C VAL A 57 -28.32 19.76 13.89
N PRO A 58 -27.99 20.01 15.17
CA PRO A 58 -28.02 21.35 15.77
C PRO A 58 -26.79 22.19 15.36
N TRP A 59 -26.75 22.62 14.11
CA TRP A 59 -25.59 23.32 13.52
C TRP A 59 -25.12 24.54 14.31
N ASP A 60 -26.03 25.32 14.89
CA ASP A 60 -25.65 26.54 15.62
C ASP A 60 -24.89 26.22 16.91
N ARG A 61 -25.23 25.11 17.59
CA ARG A 61 -24.47 24.64 18.77
C ARG A 61 -23.10 24.12 18.38
N LEU A 62 -22.99 23.41 17.25
CA LEU A 62 -21.72 22.91 16.76
C LEU A 62 -20.76 24.07 16.41
N ARG A 63 -21.24 25.12 15.73
CA ARG A 63 -20.41 26.32 15.45
C ARG A 63 -19.95 27.01 16.73
N ALA A 64 -20.86 27.25 17.69
CA ALA A 64 -20.48 27.86 18.96
C ALA A 64 -19.44 27.03 19.74
N TRP A 65 -19.50 25.69 19.64
CA TRP A 65 -18.49 24.81 20.20
C TRP A 65 -17.13 24.95 19.50
N ILE A 66 -17.10 25.01 18.16
CA ILE A 66 -15.87 25.25 17.37
C ILE A 66 -15.25 26.60 17.75
N ASP A 67 -16.04 27.68 17.75
CA ASP A 67 -15.58 29.03 18.11
C ASP A 67 -14.97 29.05 19.53
N SER A 68 -15.58 28.33 20.47
CA SER A 68 -15.06 28.19 21.83
C SER A 68 -13.71 27.45 21.87
N ARG A 69 -13.50 26.43 21.03
CA ARG A 69 -12.21 25.71 20.95
C ARG A 69 -11.13 26.60 20.36
N GLU A 70 -11.41 27.29 19.25
CA GLU A 70 -10.47 28.23 18.63
C GLU A 70 -10.10 29.41 19.56
N ALA A 71 -11.03 29.88 20.39
CA ALA A 71 -10.75 30.93 21.38
C ALA A 71 -9.71 30.48 22.41
N VAL A 72 -9.80 29.22 22.89
CA VAL A 72 -8.81 28.63 23.81
C VAL A 72 -7.44 28.52 23.13
N GLU A 73 -7.39 28.11 21.86
CA GLU A 73 -6.14 28.02 21.09
C GLU A 73 -5.46 29.38 20.94
N ARG A 74 -6.25 30.43 20.67
CA ARG A 74 -5.76 31.80 20.54
C ARG A 74 -5.20 32.35 21.85
N GLU A 75 -5.81 32.00 22.99
CA GLU A 75 -5.38 32.46 24.31
C GLU A 75 -4.12 31.73 24.80
N HIS A 76 -4.00 30.43 24.54
CA HIS A 76 -2.91 29.59 25.07
C HIS A 76 -1.77 29.37 24.08
N GLY A 77 -1.95 29.69 22.80
CA GLY A 77 -0.96 29.46 21.74
C GLY A 77 -0.67 27.98 21.45
N SER A 78 -1.56 27.08 21.86
CA SER A 78 -1.44 25.63 21.66
C SER A 78 -2.80 25.04 21.28
N PRO A 79 -2.84 23.89 20.55
CA PRO A 79 -4.10 23.26 20.15
C PRO A 79 -4.99 22.96 21.36
N ALA A 80 -6.30 23.15 21.20
CA ALA A 80 -7.24 22.95 22.30
C ALA A 80 -7.22 21.47 22.70
N PRO A 81 -7.16 21.14 24.00
CA PRO A 81 -7.19 19.75 24.44
C PRO A 81 -8.55 19.15 24.07
N LEU A 82 -8.54 18.23 23.11
CA LEU A 82 -9.69 17.43 22.71
C LEU A 82 -9.55 16.02 23.28
N PRO A 83 -10.60 15.46 23.91
CA PRO A 83 -10.60 14.08 24.36
C PRO A 83 -10.50 13.14 23.15
N GLN A 84 -9.95 11.95 23.39
CA GLN A 84 -9.67 10.96 22.35
C GLN A 84 -10.90 10.63 21.48
N ALA A 85 -12.06 10.45 22.11
CA ALA A 85 -13.30 10.13 21.40
C ALA A 85 -13.79 11.27 20.46
N GLU A 86 -13.55 12.54 20.83
CA GLU A 86 -13.87 13.67 19.96
C GLU A 86 -12.93 13.69 18.74
N LEU A 87 -11.64 13.43 18.93
CA LEU A 87 -10.66 13.34 17.84
C LEU A 87 -10.96 12.19 16.88
N GLU A 88 -11.32 11.01 17.40
CA GLU A 88 -11.77 9.87 16.59
C GLU A 88 -12.99 10.27 15.75
N ALA A 89 -14.03 10.83 16.38
CA ALA A 89 -15.24 11.25 15.67
C ALA A 89 -14.97 12.30 14.58
N ILE A 90 -14.09 13.27 14.85
CA ILE A 90 -13.68 14.27 13.85
C ILE A 90 -12.92 13.61 12.70
N SER A 91 -12.07 12.62 12.98
CA SER A 91 -11.26 11.95 11.95
C SER A 91 -12.05 11.12 10.95
N VAL A 92 -13.29 10.75 11.28
CA VAL A 92 -14.23 10.13 10.33
C VAL A 92 -14.72 11.15 9.29
N LEU A 93 -14.77 12.43 9.68
CA LEU A 93 -15.32 13.51 8.84
C LEU A 93 -14.23 14.25 8.07
N ILE A 94 -13.05 14.42 8.67
CA ILE A 94 -11.96 15.25 8.16
C ILE A 94 -10.63 14.51 8.32
N SER A 95 -9.85 14.45 7.25
CA SER A 95 -8.48 13.93 7.31
C SER A 95 -7.57 14.90 8.07
N PHE A 96 -6.84 14.39 9.07
CA PHE A 96 -5.83 15.17 9.82
C PHE A 96 -4.51 15.36 9.06
N GLY A 97 -4.33 14.66 7.94
CA GLY A 97 -3.15 14.81 7.10
C GLY A 97 -3.21 13.90 5.88
N ASP A 98 -2.72 14.39 4.75
CA ASP A 98 -2.60 13.61 3.54
C ASP A 98 -1.24 12.88 3.53
N GLU A 99 -1.25 11.54 3.44
CA GLU A 99 -0.02 10.78 3.21
C GLU A 99 0.49 11.08 1.79
N PRO A 100 1.68 11.67 1.61
CA PRO A 100 2.13 12.07 0.29
C PRO A 100 2.53 10.86 -0.55
N ASP A 101 2.30 10.94 -1.86
CA ASP A 101 2.63 9.86 -2.77
C ASP A 101 4.17 9.66 -2.89
N VAL A 102 4.61 8.48 -2.48
CA VAL A 102 6.00 8.04 -2.59
C VAL A 102 6.30 7.44 -3.97
N GLY A 103 5.27 7.07 -4.75
CA GLY A 103 5.37 6.35 -6.01
C GLY A 103 5.75 4.87 -5.83
N ASN A 104 5.88 4.14 -6.94
CA ASN A 104 6.18 2.69 -6.95
C ASN A 104 7.67 2.35 -7.05
N ARG A 105 8.55 3.33 -7.28
CA ARG A 105 9.99 3.09 -7.48
C ARG A 105 10.71 2.81 -6.16
N ASP A 106 11.70 1.92 -6.19
CA ASP A 106 12.58 1.68 -5.03
C ASP A 106 13.62 2.81 -4.89
N HIS A 107 13.21 3.90 -4.26
CA HIS A 107 14.04 5.07 -4.02
C HIS A 107 15.21 4.79 -3.07
N VAL A 108 15.08 3.82 -2.15
CA VAL A 108 16.15 3.49 -1.21
C VAL A 108 17.30 2.83 -1.94
N SER A 109 17.04 1.81 -2.76
CA SER A 109 18.08 1.16 -3.57
C SER A 109 18.72 2.12 -4.57
N ALA A 110 17.92 2.97 -5.23
CA ALA A 110 18.45 3.98 -6.15
C ALA A 110 19.36 5.01 -5.45
N LEU A 111 19.02 5.41 -4.21
CA LEU A 111 19.86 6.28 -3.40
C LEU A 111 21.18 5.60 -3.06
N MET A 112 21.13 4.37 -2.54
CA MET A 112 22.33 3.59 -2.20
C MET A 112 23.26 3.46 -3.40
N GLN A 113 22.72 3.12 -4.58
CA GLN A 113 23.50 3.02 -5.81
C GLN A 113 24.14 4.35 -6.21
N THR A 114 23.40 5.46 -6.10
CA THR A 114 23.89 6.80 -6.43
C THR A 114 25.02 7.24 -5.47
N VAL A 115 24.85 7.00 -4.17
CA VAL A 115 25.85 7.27 -3.14
C VAL A 115 27.12 6.43 -3.39
N GLN A 116 26.97 5.13 -3.66
CA GLN A 116 28.09 4.24 -3.94
C GLN A 116 28.84 4.64 -5.22
N ALA A 117 28.12 4.99 -6.29
CA ALA A 117 28.73 5.43 -7.55
C ALA A 117 29.54 6.73 -7.38
N ARG A 118 29.08 7.62 -6.48
CA ARG A 118 29.78 8.86 -6.11
C ARG A 118 30.85 8.66 -5.02
N ARG A 119 31.06 7.43 -4.55
CA ARG A 119 32.01 7.07 -3.47
C ARG A 119 31.78 7.86 -2.18
N LEU A 120 30.52 8.17 -1.89
CA LEU A 120 30.11 8.85 -0.66
C LEU A 120 29.91 7.83 0.46
N MET A 121 29.89 8.32 1.70
CA MET A 121 29.52 7.50 2.85
C MET A 121 28.08 6.97 2.70
N PRO A 122 27.80 5.72 3.07
CA PRO A 122 26.44 5.16 3.03
C PRO A 122 25.44 6.05 3.79
N PRO A 123 24.22 6.24 3.25
CA PRO A 123 23.21 7.05 3.92
C PRO A 123 22.73 6.37 5.21
N THR A 124 22.46 7.18 6.23
CA THR A 124 21.90 6.73 7.52
C THR A 124 20.41 7.04 7.56
N PHE A 125 19.61 6.05 7.94
CA PHE A 125 18.16 6.21 8.12
C PHE A 125 17.82 6.11 9.60
N VAL A 126 17.18 7.14 10.14
CA VAL A 126 16.72 7.20 11.53
C VAL A 126 15.21 7.35 11.52
N ASP A 127 14.51 6.37 12.10
CA ASP A 127 13.07 6.47 12.33
C ASP A 127 12.86 7.37 13.57
N GLU A 128 12.01 8.39 13.44
CA GLU A 128 11.62 9.21 14.59
C GLU A 128 10.55 8.48 15.42
N GLU A 129 10.27 9.01 16.62
CA GLU A 129 9.24 8.46 17.49
C GLU A 129 7.87 8.51 16.78
N PRO A 130 7.11 7.40 16.75
CA PRO A 130 5.83 7.37 16.07
C PRO A 130 4.82 8.27 16.79
N ILE A 131 4.02 8.98 16.00
CA ILE A 131 2.98 9.88 16.50
C ILE A 131 1.64 9.17 16.37
N ASN A 132 0.86 9.14 17.44
CA ASN A 132 -0.48 8.58 17.39
C ASN A 132 -1.44 9.61 16.77
N MET A 133 -2.01 9.30 15.61
CA MET A 133 -2.86 10.21 14.84
C MET A 133 -4.20 9.55 14.54
N PRO A 134 -5.32 10.26 14.71
CA PRO A 134 -6.64 9.73 14.40
C PRO A 134 -6.84 9.73 12.87
N VAL A 135 -7.15 8.56 12.32
CA VAL A 135 -7.36 8.30 10.89
C VAL A 135 -8.60 7.43 10.74
N ASP A 136 -9.62 7.93 10.07
CA ASP A 136 -10.88 7.22 9.79
C ASP A 136 -11.57 6.66 11.05
N GLY A 137 -11.57 7.42 12.15
CA GLY A 137 -12.21 7.01 13.41
C GLY A 137 -11.34 6.17 14.33
N HIS A 138 -10.08 5.92 13.98
CA HIS A 138 -9.17 5.11 14.77
C HIS A 138 -7.81 5.77 14.93
N PHE A 139 -7.23 5.64 16.11
CA PHE A 139 -5.84 6.05 16.34
C PHE A 139 -4.86 5.06 15.69
N LYS A 140 -4.02 5.58 14.80
CA LYS A 140 -2.96 4.83 14.12
C LYS A 140 -1.61 5.46 14.42
N LEU A 141 -0.59 4.61 14.59
CA LEU A 141 0.79 5.07 14.69
C LEU A 141 1.29 5.52 13.32
N MET A 142 1.67 6.79 13.24
CA MET A 142 2.23 7.42 12.06
C MET A 142 3.74 7.58 12.22
N TRP A 143 4.47 7.29 11.15
CA TRP A 143 5.92 7.21 11.15
C TRP A 143 6.54 8.37 10.38
N ARG A 144 7.69 8.83 10.88
CA ARG A 144 8.63 9.70 10.17
C ARG A 144 9.99 9.01 10.09
N CYS A 145 10.72 9.32 9.04
CA CYS A 145 12.06 8.80 8.83
C CYS A 145 12.92 9.93 8.28
N VAL A 146 14.10 10.11 8.86
CA VAL A 146 15.12 11.05 8.39
C VAL A 146 16.24 10.26 7.73
N CYS A 147 16.59 10.66 6.51
CA CYS A 147 17.71 10.14 5.75
C CYS A 147 18.83 11.17 5.73
N THR A 148 19.99 10.85 6.29
CA THR A 148 21.18 11.69 6.28
C THR A 148 22.20 11.15 5.28
N VAL A 149 22.66 12.01 4.36
CA VAL A 149 23.59 11.65 3.29
C VAL A 149 24.80 12.56 3.32
N GLY A 150 25.88 12.15 4.00
CA GLY A 150 27.18 12.86 4.01
C GLY A 150 27.08 14.39 3.94
N ASP A 151 27.75 14.98 2.95
CA ASP A 151 27.80 16.43 2.74
C ASP A 151 26.49 17.07 2.24
N TYR A 152 25.47 16.27 1.92
CA TYR A 152 24.17 16.75 1.45
C TYR A 152 23.20 17.07 2.60
N GLY A 153 23.49 16.59 3.81
CA GLY A 153 22.66 16.80 5.00
C GLY A 153 21.49 15.80 5.11
N SER A 154 20.41 16.23 5.77
CA SER A 154 19.29 15.38 6.16
C SER A 154 18.01 15.70 5.37
N PHE A 155 17.22 14.66 5.10
CA PHE A 155 15.98 14.70 4.32
C PHE A 155 14.87 13.93 5.03
N PRO A 156 13.58 14.33 4.91
CA PRO A 156 13.10 15.46 4.12
C PRO A 156 13.49 16.82 4.75
N ARG A 157 13.63 17.86 3.91
CA ARG A 157 13.98 19.23 4.33
C ARG A 157 13.14 20.25 3.58
N GLU A 158 13.21 21.51 3.98
CA GLU A 158 12.52 22.60 3.29
C GLU A 158 12.88 22.62 1.78
N ALA A 159 11.87 22.79 0.94
CA ALA A 159 11.89 22.66 -0.52
C ALA A 159 12.14 21.24 -1.08
N TYR A 160 12.54 20.27 -0.25
CA TYR A 160 12.79 18.88 -0.64
C TYR A 160 12.10 17.92 0.33
N GLY A 161 10.78 17.81 0.15
CA GLY A 161 9.91 16.92 0.92
C GLY A 161 9.21 17.58 2.11
N ILE A 162 9.51 18.85 2.39
CA ILE A 162 8.76 19.68 3.32
C ILE A 162 8.45 21.00 2.63
N GLU A 163 7.16 21.36 2.59
CA GLU A 163 6.72 22.68 2.13
C GLU A 163 7.05 23.73 3.20
N THR A 164 7.48 24.92 2.79
CA THR A 164 7.83 26.02 3.69
C THR A 164 6.71 26.31 4.69
N GLY A 165 7.03 26.25 5.99
CA GLY A 165 6.09 26.49 7.09
C GLY A 165 5.16 25.32 7.43
N LYS A 166 5.24 24.17 6.73
CA LYS A 166 4.47 22.97 7.06
C LYS A 166 5.29 21.96 7.88
N PRO A 167 4.64 21.15 8.74
CA PRO A 167 5.33 20.07 9.43
C PRO A 167 5.78 18.96 8.45
N PRO A 168 6.79 18.15 8.81
CA PRO A 168 7.19 17.00 8.01
C PRO A 168 6.02 16.01 7.82
N PRO A 169 5.89 15.42 6.63
CA PRO A 169 4.81 14.49 6.33
C PRO A 169 4.88 13.23 7.19
N LEU A 170 3.72 12.63 7.41
CA LEU A 170 3.51 11.45 8.24
C LEU A 170 3.03 10.29 7.37
N PHE A 171 3.46 9.06 7.71
CA PHE A 171 3.16 7.87 6.92
C PHE A 171 2.61 6.75 7.77
N GLN A 172 1.65 5.98 7.27
CA GLN A 172 1.13 4.81 7.98
C GLN A 172 2.17 3.66 8.09
N SER A 173 3.22 3.68 7.28
CA SER A 173 4.27 2.65 7.24
C SER A 173 5.68 3.22 7.34
N LYS A 174 6.52 2.62 8.19
CA LYS A 174 7.98 2.88 8.24
C LYS A 174 8.64 2.78 6.87
N LYS A 175 8.20 1.82 6.05
CA LYS A 175 8.74 1.60 4.70
C LYS A 175 8.47 2.80 3.80
N ASN A 176 7.26 3.36 3.85
CA ASN A 176 6.91 4.54 3.06
C ASN A 176 7.67 5.78 3.56
N ALA A 177 7.74 6.02 4.87
CA ALA A 177 8.51 7.11 5.44
C ALA A 177 9.98 7.08 4.97
N LYS A 178 10.62 5.90 5.03
CA LYS A 178 12.00 5.70 4.58
C LYS A 178 12.17 5.95 3.08
N ARG A 179 11.25 5.43 2.26
CA ARG A 179 11.27 5.64 0.80
C ARG A 179 11.06 7.11 0.44
N TYR A 180 10.22 7.82 1.20
CA TYR A 180 9.98 9.25 1.01
C TYR A 180 11.24 10.07 1.31
N ALA A 181 11.88 9.82 2.45
CA ALA A 181 13.16 10.45 2.79
C ALA A 181 14.23 10.20 1.71
N ALA A 182 14.33 8.95 1.22
CA ALA A 182 15.26 8.61 0.14
C ALA A 182 14.92 9.28 -1.20
N LYS A 183 13.63 9.39 -1.55
CA LYS A 183 13.15 10.06 -2.77
C LYS A 183 13.60 11.52 -2.81
N HIS A 184 13.45 12.24 -1.70
CA HIS A 184 13.84 13.65 -1.64
C HIS A 184 15.34 13.86 -1.52
N ALA A 185 16.07 12.97 -0.85
CA ALA A 185 17.54 12.97 -0.88
C ALA A 185 18.08 12.79 -2.31
N LEU A 186 17.52 11.83 -3.06
CA LEU A 186 17.88 11.62 -4.47
C LEU A 186 17.60 12.83 -5.36
N LEU A 187 16.43 13.45 -5.18
CA LEU A 187 16.04 14.64 -5.93
C LEU A 187 17.06 15.76 -5.70
N TYR A 188 17.38 16.04 -4.43
CA TYR A 188 18.38 17.04 -4.07
C TYR A 188 19.77 16.74 -4.65
N MET A 189 20.23 15.49 -4.57
CA MET A 189 21.53 15.08 -5.14
C MET A 189 21.59 15.19 -6.68
N THR A 190 20.42 15.20 -7.33
CA THR A 190 20.30 15.37 -8.78
C THR A 190 20.37 16.84 -9.15
N ASP A 191 19.67 17.70 -8.39
CA ASP A 191 19.64 19.15 -8.62
C ASP A 191 20.96 19.84 -8.22
N PHE A 192 21.65 19.30 -7.21
CA PHE A 192 22.93 19.78 -6.71
C PHE A 192 24.03 18.72 -6.88
N PRO A 193 24.59 18.55 -8.08
CA PRO A 193 25.71 17.62 -8.28
C PRO A 193 26.91 18.04 -7.42
N HIS A 194 27.61 17.05 -6.86
CA HIS A 194 28.76 17.31 -5.98
C HIS A 194 29.84 18.11 -6.75
N PRO A 195 30.39 19.21 -6.20
CA PRO A 195 31.38 20.03 -6.89
C PRO A 195 32.61 19.27 -7.38
N GLY A 196 32.96 18.16 -6.72
CA GLY A 196 34.07 17.28 -7.13
C GLY A 196 33.80 16.36 -8.31
N ALA A 197 32.54 16.24 -8.78
CA ALA A 197 32.17 15.30 -9.85
C ALA A 197 32.37 15.85 -11.28
N LEU A 198 32.59 17.16 -11.45
CA LEU A 198 32.68 17.79 -12.77
C LEU A 198 33.97 17.49 -13.55
N LEU A 199 34.93 16.76 -12.96
CA LEU A 199 36.19 16.37 -13.63
C LEU A 199 36.19 14.92 -14.13
N ALA A 200 35.17 14.11 -13.84
CA ALA A 200 35.05 12.77 -14.39
C ALA A 200 34.33 12.85 -15.75
N SER A 201 35.09 13.08 -16.81
CA SER A 201 34.62 12.98 -18.19
C SER A 201 33.93 11.62 -18.42
N PRO A 202 32.82 11.54 -19.17
CA PRO A 202 32.24 10.25 -19.51
C PRO A 202 33.28 9.43 -20.28
N PRO A 203 33.44 8.11 -20.02
CA PRO A 203 34.20 7.24 -20.90
C PRO A 203 33.49 7.27 -22.25
N GLN A 204 34.03 8.06 -23.18
CA GLN A 204 33.63 8.04 -24.58
C GLN A 204 33.69 6.58 -25.02
N LYS A 205 32.52 6.03 -25.36
CA LYS A 205 32.42 4.81 -26.14
C LYS A 205 33.24 5.04 -27.40
N ARG A 206 34.48 4.52 -27.41
CA ARG A 206 35.29 4.43 -28.61
C ARG A 206 34.60 3.44 -29.54
N THR A 207 33.79 3.98 -30.43
CA THR A 207 33.54 3.39 -31.74
C THR A 207 34.89 3.35 -32.47
N ALA A 208 35.49 2.17 -32.54
CA ALA A 208 36.56 1.88 -33.49
C ALA A 208 36.10 0.74 -34.38
N ALA A 209 36.09 1.03 -35.67
CA ALA A 209 35.57 0.23 -36.76
C ALA A 209 36.47 -0.97 -37.09
N LEU A 210 35.82 -1.99 -37.65
CA LEU A 210 36.19 -2.80 -38.82
C LEU A 210 37.66 -3.19 -39.11
N GLN A 211 37.76 -4.48 -39.45
CA GLN A 211 38.73 -5.20 -40.31
C GLN A 211 39.93 -5.89 -39.63
N SER A 212 39.87 -7.24 -39.62
CA SER A 212 40.79 -8.06 -40.43
C SER A 212 40.29 -9.52 -40.56
N PRO A 213 40.36 -10.15 -41.76
CA PRO A 213 39.93 -11.54 -41.98
C PRO A 213 41.10 -12.56 -41.99
N SER A 214 40.85 -13.75 -41.41
CA SER A 214 41.41 -15.11 -41.70
C SER A 214 42.93 -15.36 -41.48
N PRO A 215 43.45 -16.63 -41.45
CA PRO A 215 42.81 -17.96 -41.60
C PRO A 215 43.20 -19.04 -40.54
N ASP A 216 42.52 -20.19 -40.64
CA ASP A 216 42.93 -21.58 -40.33
C ASP A 216 43.77 -21.93 -39.07
N ARG A 217 43.16 -22.70 -38.16
CA ARG A 217 43.77 -23.90 -37.55
C ARG A 217 42.78 -24.74 -36.72
N GLN A 218 42.41 -25.92 -37.23
CA GLN A 218 42.04 -27.10 -36.45
C GLN A 218 43.30 -28.02 -36.28
N PRO A 219 43.24 -29.21 -35.64
CA PRO A 219 43.06 -29.50 -34.21
C PRO A 219 44.20 -30.45 -33.68
N PRO A 220 44.12 -30.97 -32.43
CA PRO A 220 44.01 -32.43 -32.28
C PRO A 220 43.01 -32.80 -31.16
N ALA A 221 42.02 -33.66 -31.41
CA ALA A 221 42.11 -35.13 -31.42
C ALA A 221 42.56 -35.74 -30.08
N HIS A 222 41.62 -35.93 -29.15
CA HIS A 222 41.67 -37.07 -28.23
C HIS A 222 40.34 -37.83 -28.25
N ARG A 223 40.53 -39.13 -28.44
CA ARG A 223 39.59 -40.18 -28.81
C ARG A 223 39.45 -41.06 -27.58
N ILE A 224 38.26 -41.16 -26.99
CA ILE A 224 37.91 -42.31 -26.14
C ILE A 224 36.56 -42.85 -26.61
N LYS A 225 36.65 -44.12 -27.03
CA LYS A 225 35.60 -45.04 -27.47
C LYS A 225 34.68 -45.37 -26.29
N SER A 226 33.36 -45.31 -26.50
CA SER A 226 32.43 -46.45 -26.64
C SER A 226 32.01 -47.08 -25.30
N GLU A 227 30.72 -46.98 -24.97
CA GLU A 227 29.80 -48.12 -24.85
C GLU A 227 28.36 -47.64 -24.63
N ASP A 228 27.43 -48.29 -25.32
CA ASP A 228 25.95 -48.22 -25.33
C ASP A 228 25.52 -49.72 -25.35
N PRO A 229 24.30 -50.20 -25.00
CA PRO A 229 23.06 -49.55 -24.52
C PRO A 229 22.42 -50.38 -23.33
N PRO A 230 21.10 -50.37 -22.92
CA PRO A 230 19.88 -50.15 -23.71
C PRO A 230 18.82 -49.16 -23.16
N GLN A 231 18.27 -48.41 -24.11
CA GLN A 231 16.84 -48.10 -24.32
C GLN A 231 15.89 -47.99 -23.11
N ARG A 232 15.37 -46.78 -22.86
CA ARG A 232 14.00 -46.55 -22.36
C ARG A 232 13.33 -45.36 -23.06
N PRO A 233 12.00 -45.40 -23.24
CA PRO A 233 11.28 -44.59 -24.21
C PRO A 233 11.05 -43.15 -23.75
N SER A 234 10.98 -42.30 -24.75
CA SER A 234 10.69 -40.87 -24.75
C SER A 234 9.47 -40.50 -23.89
N GLN A 235 9.69 -39.66 -22.88
CA GLN A 235 8.64 -38.82 -22.29
C GLN A 235 8.94 -37.35 -22.61
N PRO A 236 7.95 -36.58 -23.09
CA PRO A 236 8.11 -35.13 -23.26
C PRO A 236 8.21 -34.47 -21.88
N SER A 237 9.35 -33.82 -21.61
CA SER A 237 9.52 -32.91 -20.48
C SER A 237 8.78 -31.60 -20.75
N GLU A 238 7.59 -31.46 -20.18
CA GLU A 238 7.02 -30.15 -19.86
C GLU A 238 7.26 -29.89 -18.36
N SER A 239 8.28 -29.08 -18.07
CA SER A 239 8.45 -28.45 -16.76
C SER A 239 7.79 -27.07 -16.79
N PRO A 240 6.66 -26.85 -16.10
CA PRO A 240 6.20 -25.50 -15.82
C PRO A 240 6.92 -25.00 -14.55
N ALA A 241 7.83 -24.06 -14.72
CA ALA A 241 8.37 -23.29 -13.61
C ALA A 241 7.27 -22.36 -13.04
N PRO A 242 6.97 -22.37 -11.74
CA PRO A 242 6.05 -21.40 -11.15
C PRO A 242 6.82 -20.11 -10.86
N ASP A 243 6.75 -19.16 -11.80
CA ASP A 243 7.20 -17.79 -11.58
C ASP A 243 6.11 -17.05 -10.79
N THR A 244 6.19 -17.09 -9.46
CA THR A 244 5.30 -16.31 -8.58
C THR A 244 6.12 -15.27 -7.83
N ARG A 245 6.36 -14.12 -8.46
CA ARG A 245 6.81 -12.91 -7.75
C ARG A 245 5.64 -12.35 -6.92
N PRO A 246 5.75 -12.24 -5.57
CA PRO A 246 4.73 -11.59 -4.76
C PRO A 246 4.79 -10.07 -5.00
N GLY A 247 3.80 -9.55 -5.72
CA GLY A 247 3.63 -8.12 -5.98
C GLY A 247 3.10 -7.36 -4.76
N ASN A 248 3.84 -6.30 -4.40
CA ASN A 248 3.57 -5.17 -3.50
C ASN A 248 2.24 -5.15 -2.73
N GLY A 249 2.37 -5.22 -1.40
CA GLY A 249 1.30 -5.00 -0.43
C GLY A 249 0.85 -3.54 -0.33
N GLY A 250 -0.46 -3.33 -0.50
CA GLY A 250 -1.20 -2.24 0.13
C GLY A 250 -1.61 -2.62 1.58
N PRO A 251 -2.22 -1.70 2.34
CA PRO A 251 -2.55 -1.88 3.76
C PRO A 251 -3.56 -3.01 4.05
N ASP A 252 -4.38 -3.43 3.08
CA ASP A 252 -5.23 -4.64 3.20
C ASP A 252 -4.44 -5.96 3.02
N GLY A 253 -3.11 -5.87 2.93
CA GLY A 253 -2.22 -7.01 2.66
C GLY A 253 -2.03 -7.95 3.85
N ASP A 254 -2.31 -7.48 5.08
CA ASP A 254 -1.99 -8.24 6.29
C ASP A 254 -3.01 -9.36 6.55
N GLU A 255 -4.31 -9.08 6.37
CA GLU A 255 -5.37 -10.06 6.58
C GLU A 255 -5.26 -11.23 5.60
N ALA A 256 -5.10 -10.93 4.30
CA ALA A 256 -4.91 -11.95 3.28
C ALA A 256 -3.67 -12.82 3.59
N SER A 257 -2.56 -12.19 4.00
CA SER A 257 -1.32 -12.90 4.37
C SER A 257 -1.54 -13.83 5.58
N SER A 258 -2.34 -13.40 6.56
CA SER A 258 -2.72 -14.22 7.71
C SER A 258 -3.51 -15.47 7.28
N VAL A 259 -4.49 -15.33 6.39
CA VAL A 259 -5.29 -16.46 5.87
C VAL A 259 -4.40 -17.48 5.15
N PHE A 260 -3.53 -17.05 4.23
CA PHE A 260 -2.62 -17.97 3.53
C PHE A 260 -1.66 -18.68 4.49
N ARG A 261 -1.16 -17.99 5.52
CA ARG A 261 -0.30 -18.58 6.56
C ARG A 261 -1.04 -19.65 7.36
N GLN A 262 -2.30 -19.40 7.72
CA GLN A 262 -3.13 -20.37 8.44
C GLN A 262 -3.40 -21.63 7.59
N ILE A 263 -3.70 -21.46 6.30
CA ILE A 263 -3.89 -22.56 5.35
C ILE A 263 -2.63 -23.42 5.28
N ALA A 264 -1.45 -22.81 5.12
CA ALA A 264 -0.19 -23.54 5.06
C ALA A 264 0.06 -24.36 6.34
N ALA A 265 -0.16 -23.75 7.51
CA ALA A 265 0.02 -24.42 8.80
C ALA A 265 -0.97 -25.58 9.01
N LEU A 266 -2.25 -25.39 8.67
CA LEU A 266 -3.27 -26.44 8.80
C LEU A 266 -3.06 -27.57 7.80
N SER A 267 -2.73 -27.24 6.54
CA SER A 267 -2.44 -28.24 5.51
C SER A 267 -1.27 -29.13 5.94
N ALA A 268 -0.17 -28.53 6.40
CA ALA A 268 0.98 -29.27 6.93
C ALA A 268 0.60 -30.18 8.11
N ARG A 269 -0.21 -29.69 9.05
CA ARG A 269 -0.65 -30.48 10.22
C ARG A 269 -1.57 -31.65 9.83
N LEU A 270 -2.38 -31.47 8.79
CA LEU A 270 -3.28 -32.51 8.27
C LEU A 270 -2.60 -33.46 7.27
N GLY A 271 -1.33 -33.23 6.92
CA GLY A 271 -0.64 -33.99 5.88
C GLY A 271 -1.25 -33.80 4.49
N ILE A 272 -1.78 -32.61 4.22
CA ILE A 272 -2.32 -32.19 2.92
C ILE A 272 -1.34 -31.17 2.35
N ASP A 273 -1.12 -31.19 1.03
CA ASP A 273 -0.25 -30.19 0.40
C ASP A 273 -0.80 -28.78 0.50
N SER A 274 0.10 -27.80 0.43
CA SER A 274 -0.33 -26.41 0.30
C SER A 274 -0.99 -26.19 -1.07
N PRO A 275 -2.18 -25.56 -1.12
CA PRO A 275 -2.86 -25.30 -2.39
C PRO A 275 -2.12 -24.26 -3.21
N SER A 276 -2.08 -24.49 -4.52
CA SER A 276 -1.82 -23.45 -5.53
C SER A 276 -3.15 -22.90 -6.04
N TYR A 277 -3.20 -21.63 -6.46
CA TYR A 277 -4.45 -20.98 -6.86
C TYR A 277 -4.40 -20.67 -8.36
N ARG A 278 -5.29 -21.29 -9.13
CA ARG A 278 -5.45 -21.01 -10.57
C ARG A 278 -6.63 -20.07 -10.76
N ILE A 279 -6.36 -18.89 -11.31
CA ILE A 279 -7.36 -17.83 -11.54
C ILE A 279 -7.51 -17.68 -13.05
N GLU A 280 -8.74 -17.74 -13.53
CA GLU A 280 -9.10 -17.64 -14.95
C GLU A 280 -10.09 -16.46 -15.12
N PRO A 281 -9.94 -15.64 -16.19
CA PRO A 281 -10.92 -14.62 -16.49
C PRO A 281 -12.27 -15.26 -16.83
N ASP A 282 -13.36 -14.60 -16.47
CA ASP A 282 -14.72 -15.02 -16.84
C ASP A 282 -15.00 -14.58 -18.28
N ASP A 283 -15.34 -15.54 -19.16
CA ASP A 283 -15.59 -15.28 -20.58
C ASP A 283 -16.88 -14.46 -20.79
N GLU A 284 -17.83 -14.55 -19.87
CA GLU A 284 -19.13 -13.86 -19.98
C GLU A 284 -19.07 -12.43 -19.44
N MET A 285 -18.14 -12.13 -18.54
CA MET A 285 -18.11 -10.89 -17.77
C MET A 285 -16.70 -10.26 -17.72
N PRO A 286 -16.44 -9.13 -18.39
CA PRO A 286 -15.13 -8.48 -18.35
C PRO A 286 -14.79 -8.00 -16.94
N ASN A 287 -13.54 -8.22 -16.51
CA ASN A 287 -13.00 -7.94 -15.17
C ASN A 287 -13.51 -8.84 -14.03
N PHE A 288 -14.37 -9.80 -14.34
CA PHE A 288 -14.71 -10.87 -13.42
C PHE A 288 -13.76 -12.04 -13.62
N PHE A 289 -13.50 -12.74 -12.53
CA PHE A 289 -12.58 -13.86 -12.49
C PHE A 289 -13.23 -15.02 -11.76
N GLY A 290 -13.01 -16.21 -12.30
CA GLY A 290 -13.20 -17.46 -11.61
C GLY A 290 -11.86 -18.05 -11.18
N GLY A 291 -11.91 -19.09 -10.38
CA GLY A 291 -10.71 -19.81 -10.01
C GLY A 291 -11.01 -21.05 -9.19
N ARG A 292 -9.99 -21.89 -9.06
CA ARG A 292 -10.00 -23.05 -8.17
C ARG A 292 -8.65 -23.26 -7.51
N PRO A 293 -8.62 -23.75 -6.26
CA PRO A 293 -7.40 -24.26 -5.66
C PRO A 293 -6.98 -25.59 -6.33
N VAL A 294 -5.69 -25.82 -6.44
CA VAL A 294 -5.08 -27.02 -7.02
C VAL A 294 -4.06 -27.57 -6.02
N PHE A 295 -4.33 -28.78 -5.55
CA PHE A 295 -3.50 -29.53 -4.61
C PHE A 295 -2.69 -30.59 -5.37
N GLN A 296 -1.39 -30.72 -5.08
CA GLN A 296 -0.52 -31.68 -5.79
C GLN A 296 -0.96 -33.13 -5.52
N HIS A 297 -1.25 -33.48 -4.27
CA HIS A 297 -1.76 -34.77 -3.83
C HIS A 297 -3.17 -34.64 -3.23
N GLY A 298 -4.08 -34.02 -3.99
CA GLY A 298 -5.45 -33.69 -3.56
C GLY A 298 -6.43 -34.86 -3.40
N GLY A 299 -5.98 -36.11 -3.27
CA GLY A 299 -6.87 -37.29 -3.29
C GLY A 299 -7.91 -37.35 -2.17
N ARG A 300 -7.73 -36.58 -1.09
CA ARG A 300 -8.68 -36.44 0.02
C ARG A 300 -9.49 -35.16 -0.01
N VAL A 301 -9.20 -34.27 -0.96
CA VAL A 301 -9.81 -32.94 -1.05
C VAL A 301 -11.00 -33.02 -2.01
N PRO A 302 -12.18 -32.49 -1.64
CA PRO A 302 -13.31 -32.43 -2.56
C PRO A 302 -12.95 -31.67 -3.85
N PRO A 303 -13.31 -32.19 -5.04
CA PRO A 303 -12.92 -31.60 -6.33
C PRO A 303 -13.53 -30.20 -6.58
N ASP A 304 -14.62 -29.88 -5.88
CA ASP A 304 -15.35 -28.61 -5.90
C ASP A 304 -14.95 -27.66 -4.77
N LEU A 305 -13.98 -28.05 -3.92
CA LEU A 305 -13.55 -27.22 -2.80
C LEU A 305 -12.97 -25.89 -3.30
N GLY A 306 -13.51 -24.79 -2.78
CA GLY A 306 -12.96 -23.46 -3.01
C GLY A 306 -13.10 -22.94 -4.43
N VAL A 307 -13.95 -23.55 -5.27
CA VAL A 307 -14.26 -23.00 -6.59
C VAL A 307 -15.06 -21.70 -6.42
N VAL A 308 -14.65 -20.67 -7.15
CA VAL A 308 -15.31 -19.36 -7.20
C VAL A 308 -15.48 -18.92 -8.66
N SER A 309 -16.54 -18.18 -8.95
CA SER A 309 -16.85 -17.59 -10.25
C SER A 309 -17.47 -16.21 -10.06
N GLY A 310 -17.42 -15.36 -11.08
CA GLY A 310 -18.05 -14.03 -11.01
C GLY A 310 -17.48 -13.14 -9.90
N VAL A 311 -16.18 -13.21 -9.59
CA VAL A 311 -15.55 -12.32 -8.60
C VAL A 311 -14.85 -11.14 -9.28
N LEU A 312 -15.17 -9.91 -8.87
CA LEU A 312 -14.55 -8.71 -9.40
C LEU A 312 -13.09 -8.58 -8.93
N GLY A 313 -12.14 -8.78 -9.86
CA GLY A 313 -10.71 -8.67 -9.61
C GLY A 313 -10.02 -9.96 -9.13
N LYS A 314 -8.83 -10.20 -9.67
CA LYS A 314 -8.00 -11.40 -9.40
C LYS A 314 -7.66 -11.58 -7.92
N ARG A 315 -7.33 -10.49 -7.22
CA ARG A 315 -6.95 -10.53 -5.80
C ARG A 315 -8.12 -11.01 -4.94
N GLN A 316 -9.32 -10.48 -5.18
CA GLN A 316 -10.51 -10.85 -4.44
C GLN A 316 -10.90 -12.30 -4.69
N ALA A 317 -10.83 -12.76 -5.95
CA ALA A 317 -11.05 -14.16 -6.29
C ALA A 317 -10.10 -15.07 -5.49
N LYS A 318 -8.81 -14.70 -5.41
CA LYS A 318 -7.82 -15.47 -4.65
C LYS A 318 -8.12 -15.55 -3.15
N ILE A 319 -8.54 -14.43 -2.55
CA ILE A 319 -8.88 -14.38 -1.12
C ILE A 319 -10.11 -15.26 -0.84
N GLN A 320 -11.17 -15.14 -1.64
CA GLN A 320 -12.37 -15.97 -1.46
C GLN A 320 -12.09 -17.47 -1.62
N MET A 321 -11.24 -17.86 -2.58
CA MET A 321 -10.79 -19.25 -2.69
C MET A 321 -10.08 -19.71 -1.42
N ALA A 322 -9.18 -18.86 -0.88
CA ALA A 322 -8.42 -19.16 0.32
C ALA A 322 -9.32 -19.33 1.55
N GLU A 323 -10.32 -18.47 1.72
CA GLU A 323 -11.29 -18.55 2.83
C GLU A 323 -12.07 -19.87 2.80
N LYS A 324 -12.61 -20.26 1.65
CA LYS A 324 -13.31 -21.55 1.50
C LYS A 324 -12.41 -22.74 1.79
N VAL A 325 -11.14 -22.69 1.36
CA VAL A 325 -10.16 -23.74 1.67
C VAL A 325 -9.86 -23.78 3.17
N LEU A 326 -9.69 -22.62 3.80
CA LEU A 326 -9.42 -22.51 5.23
C LEU A 326 -10.57 -23.09 6.06
N GLU A 327 -11.81 -22.74 5.73
CA GLU A 327 -13.02 -23.25 6.38
C GLU A 327 -13.06 -24.79 6.34
N TRP A 328 -12.82 -25.38 5.17
CA TRP A 328 -12.78 -26.83 5.02
C TRP A 328 -11.65 -27.49 5.82
N LEU A 329 -10.43 -26.94 5.79
CA LEU A 329 -9.30 -27.45 6.58
C LEU A 329 -9.59 -27.42 8.08
N GLN A 330 -10.28 -26.38 8.57
CA GLN A 330 -10.72 -26.30 9.96
C GLN A 330 -11.78 -27.35 10.29
N GLY A 331 -12.71 -27.63 9.37
CA GLY A 331 -13.69 -28.72 9.50
C GLY A 331 -13.04 -30.10 9.57
N GLU A 332 -12.10 -30.37 8.66
CA GLU A 332 -11.33 -31.62 8.61
C GLU A 332 -10.52 -31.83 9.90
N GLN A 333 -9.87 -30.78 10.41
CA GLN A 333 -9.15 -30.84 11.69
C GLN A 333 -10.06 -31.18 12.87
N ARG A 334 -11.28 -30.61 12.91
CA ARG A 334 -12.27 -30.94 13.95
C ARG A 334 -12.70 -32.40 13.85
N SER A 335 -13.04 -32.87 12.65
CA SER A 335 -13.45 -34.25 12.41
C SER A 335 -12.38 -35.26 12.88
N ARG A 336 -11.11 -35.03 12.56
CA ARG A 336 -10.01 -35.91 13.03
C ARG A 336 -9.86 -35.89 14.55
N THR A 337 -9.96 -34.72 15.16
CA THR A 337 -9.87 -34.57 16.62
C THR A 337 -11.02 -35.30 17.31
N GLU A 338 -12.25 -35.22 16.78
CA GLU A 338 -13.43 -35.92 17.31
C GLU A 338 -13.29 -37.44 17.22
N ILE A 339 -12.80 -37.97 16.09
CA ILE A 339 -12.55 -39.41 15.92
C ILE A 339 -11.51 -39.88 16.95
N ILE A 340 -10.39 -39.15 17.07
CA ILE A 340 -9.35 -39.45 18.04
C ILE A 340 -9.94 -39.44 19.46
N ASN A 341 -10.62 -38.36 19.86
CA ASN A 341 -11.24 -38.24 21.18
C ASN A 341 -12.26 -39.36 21.46
N SER A 342 -13.05 -39.77 20.46
CA SER A 342 -14.00 -40.89 20.59
C SER A 342 -13.29 -42.23 20.82
N LEU A 343 -12.12 -42.45 20.20
CA LEU A 343 -11.33 -43.66 20.41
C LEU A 343 -10.70 -43.68 21.81
N TRP A 344 -10.16 -42.55 22.27
CA TRP A 344 -9.59 -42.44 23.62
C TRP A 344 -10.65 -42.59 24.72
N ALA A 345 -11.86 -42.04 24.51
CA ALA A 345 -12.95 -42.16 25.49
C ALA A 345 -13.50 -43.60 25.63
N LYS A 346 -13.19 -44.50 24.69
CA LYS A 346 -13.70 -45.88 24.65
C LYS A 346 -12.73 -46.93 25.20
N CYS A 347 -11.51 -46.55 25.58
CA CYS A 347 -10.55 -47.43 26.24
C CYS A 347 -10.48 -47.11 27.75
N PRO A 348 -11.27 -47.79 28.60
CA PRO A 348 -11.21 -47.62 30.06
C PRO A 348 -9.93 -48.16 30.70
#